data_AF-A0A7S1KFV0-F1
#
_entry.id   AF-A0A7S1KFV0-F1
#
_cell.length_a   1.000
_cell.length_b   1.000
_cell.length_c   1.000
_cell.angle_alpha   90.00
_cell.angle_beta   90.00
_cell.angle_gamma   90.00
#
_symmetry.space_group_name_H-M   'P 1'
#
loop_
_entity.id
_entity.type
_entity.pdbx_description
1 polymer ?
#
loop_
_entity_poly.entity_id
_entity_poly.type
_entity_poly.pdbx_seq_one_letter_code
_entity_poly.pdbx_strand_id
1 'polypeptide(L)'
;SAERRLLDSPSRLLGLCKAHTYRTDIPMAGFVFGQSLSSIWHWCADQMMVQRTMAARSLSHAQGGCLLASVVKSTLLYVFVMPGMIARVLYPDIIACASEEACEKACGERSGCSDVAFPLLVMRLLPEGVRGLMVAVFLAAIMSSMDSIISSTSTLFTLDVWQPIRRGKASTKELLIVGKVGAGIVVALSVLWMPLIQAINGGGGFYYIQI
;
A
#
# COMPACT_ATOMS: atom_id res chain seq x y z
N SER A 1 43.17 -5.36 27.99
CA SER A 1 44.13 -4.37 27.46
C SER A 1 44.23 -4.32 25.93
N ALA A 2 43.50 -5.17 25.19
CA ALA A 2 43.47 -5.18 23.71
C ALA A 2 42.21 -4.53 23.11
N GLU A 3 41.07 -4.50 23.81
CA GLU A 3 39.82 -3.91 23.31
C GLU A 3 39.80 -2.36 23.26
N ARG A 4 40.63 -1.69 24.07
CA ARG A 4 40.64 -0.22 24.14
C ARG A 4 41.41 0.46 23.00
N ARG A 5 42.11 -0.30 22.13
CA ARG A 5 42.85 0.24 20.97
C ARG A 5 42.06 0.22 19.65
N LEU A 6 40.86 -0.34 19.63
CA LEU A 6 40.03 -0.39 18.41
C LEU A 6 39.16 0.86 18.18
N LEU A 7 39.10 1.78 19.15
CA LEU A 7 38.29 3.00 19.09
C LEU A 7 39.03 4.23 18.50
N ASP A 8 40.31 4.10 18.14
CA ASP A 8 41.20 5.26 17.91
C ASP A 8 41.56 5.51 16.43
N SER A 9 40.83 4.92 15.48
CA SER A 9 41.12 5.08 14.05
C SER A 9 40.01 5.85 13.31
N PRO A 10 40.14 7.18 13.12
CA PRO A 10 39.13 8.01 12.45
C PRO A 10 38.87 7.59 10.99
N SER A 11 39.82 6.87 10.37
CA SER A 11 39.70 6.34 9.01
C SER A 11 38.71 5.17 8.86
N ARG A 12 38.43 4.40 9.94
CA ARG A 12 37.42 3.31 9.90
C ARG A 12 36.02 3.76 10.31
N LEU A 13 35.89 4.77 11.16
CA LEU A 13 34.62 5.47 11.40
C LEU A 13 34.12 6.16 10.12
N LEU A 14 35.02 6.74 9.32
CA LEU A 14 34.70 7.28 8.01
C LEU A 14 34.29 6.18 6.99
N GLY A 15 34.79 4.95 7.15
CA GLY A 15 34.39 3.77 6.38
C GLY A 15 33.02 3.21 6.79
N LEU A 16 32.69 3.25 8.09
CA LEU A 16 31.36 2.92 8.63
C LEU A 16 30.31 3.96 8.26
N CYS A 17 30.65 5.26 8.23
CA CYS A 17 29.78 6.30 7.66
C CYS A 17 29.64 6.20 6.14
N LYS A 18 30.62 5.63 5.42
CA LYS A 18 30.54 5.42 3.96
C LYS A 18 29.59 4.28 3.56
N ALA A 19 29.34 3.33 4.46
CA ALA A 19 28.37 2.27 4.26
C ALA A 19 26.92 2.76 4.34
N HIS A 20 26.68 3.97 4.85
CA HIS A 20 25.37 4.62 4.84
C HIS A 20 25.23 5.61 3.68
N THR A 21 25.72 5.24 2.49
CA THR A 21 25.31 5.92 1.27
C THR A 21 24.05 5.23 0.77
N TYR A 22 22.91 5.50 1.44
CA TYR A 22 21.60 5.21 0.87
C TYR A 22 21.54 5.99 -0.44
N ARG A 23 21.68 5.27 -1.55
CA ARG A 23 21.67 5.87 -2.87
C ARG A 23 20.35 6.57 -3.10
N THR A 24 20.47 7.76 -3.67
CA THR A 24 19.45 8.58 -4.32
C THR A 24 18.60 9.39 -3.35
N ASP A 25 19.01 10.64 -3.16
CA ASP A 25 18.13 11.75 -2.86
C ASP A 25 17.00 11.68 -3.89
N ILE A 26 15.82 11.17 -3.49
CA ILE A 26 14.65 11.24 -4.36
C ILE A 26 14.47 12.73 -4.61
N PRO A 27 14.61 13.23 -5.86
CA PRO A 27 14.55 14.66 -6.09
C PRO A 27 13.19 15.11 -5.57
N MET A 28 13.20 15.97 -4.54
CA MET A 28 11.96 16.37 -3.86
C MET A 28 10.94 16.93 -4.85
N ALA A 29 11.42 17.60 -5.91
CA ALA A 29 10.62 18.00 -7.04
C ALA A 29 9.94 16.81 -7.74
N GLY A 30 10.70 15.77 -8.14
CA GLY A 30 10.16 14.56 -8.77
C GLY A 30 9.14 13.83 -7.89
N PHE A 31 9.42 13.72 -6.58
CA PHE A 31 8.47 13.15 -5.63
C PHE A 31 7.18 13.97 -5.53
N VAL A 32 7.28 15.30 -5.37
CA VAL A 32 6.11 16.18 -5.27
C VAL A 32 5.30 16.17 -6.56
N PHE A 33 5.94 16.27 -7.73
CA PHE A 33 5.25 16.25 -9.01
C PHE A 33 4.63 14.87 -9.32
N GLY A 34 5.39 13.79 -9.14
CA GLY A 34 4.91 12.42 -9.36
C GLY A 34 3.75 12.06 -8.44
N GLN A 35 3.90 12.36 -7.14
CA GLN A 35 2.86 12.08 -6.15
C GLN A 35 1.62 12.95 -6.35
N SER A 36 1.78 14.20 -6.78
CA SER A 36 0.63 15.07 -7.10
C SER A 36 -0.16 14.54 -8.29
N LEU A 37 0.52 14.11 -9.35
CA LEU A 37 -0.14 13.54 -10.53
C LEU A 37 -0.86 12.23 -10.20
N SER A 38 -0.19 11.33 -9.47
CA SER A 38 -0.77 10.07 -8.99
C SER A 38 -2.00 10.32 -8.10
N SER A 39 -1.93 11.32 -7.23
CA SER A 39 -3.06 11.71 -6.39
C SER A 39 -4.24 12.19 -7.23
N ILE A 40 -4.02 13.08 -8.19
CA ILE A 40 -5.09 13.58 -9.08
C ILE A 40 -5.73 12.42 -9.84
N TRP A 41 -4.92 11.49 -10.37
CA TRP A 41 -5.42 10.30 -11.06
C TRP A 41 -6.30 9.45 -10.13
N HIS A 42 -5.86 9.17 -8.91
CA HIS A 42 -6.63 8.39 -7.94
C HIS A 42 -7.94 9.06 -7.51
N TRP A 43 -7.98 10.39 -7.39
CA TRP A 43 -9.20 11.09 -6.97
C TRP A 43 -10.20 11.33 -8.11
N CYS A 44 -9.71 11.53 -9.33
CA CYS A 44 -10.55 11.98 -10.45
C CYS A 44 -10.81 10.89 -11.50
N ALA A 45 -9.89 9.96 -11.70
CA ALA A 45 -9.96 8.95 -12.77
C ALA A 45 -10.21 7.53 -12.25
N ASP A 46 -9.97 7.28 -10.95
CA ASP A 46 -10.27 5.99 -10.35
C ASP A 46 -11.79 5.78 -10.27
N GLN A 47 -12.24 4.71 -10.90
CA GLN A 47 -13.65 4.33 -10.97
C GLN A 47 -14.29 4.19 -9.59
N MET A 48 -13.55 3.71 -8.58
CA MET A 48 -14.09 3.58 -7.22
C MET A 48 -14.50 4.95 -6.64
N MET A 49 -13.70 5.99 -6.87
CA MET A 49 -13.96 7.32 -6.33
C MET A 49 -15.05 8.04 -7.12
N VAL A 50 -15.02 7.94 -8.45
CA VAL A 50 -16.04 8.52 -9.34
C VAL A 50 -17.41 7.91 -9.06
N GLN A 51 -17.51 6.59 -8.82
CA GLN A 51 -18.79 5.96 -8.51
C GLN A 51 -19.39 6.46 -7.20
N ARG A 52 -18.57 6.69 -6.17
CA ARG A 52 -19.04 7.19 -4.87
C ARG A 52 -19.58 8.61 -4.96
N THR A 53 -18.96 9.47 -5.77
CA THR A 53 -19.43 10.85 -5.97
C THR A 53 -20.68 10.91 -6.84
N MET A 54 -20.78 10.06 -7.87
CA MET A 54 -21.95 9.96 -8.76
C MET A 54 -23.18 9.33 -8.09
N ALA A 55 -22.98 8.50 -7.07
CA ALA A 55 -24.07 7.92 -6.28
C ALA A 55 -24.70 8.90 -5.27
N ALA A 56 -24.14 10.10 -5.11
CA ALA A 56 -24.67 11.10 -4.20
C ALA A 56 -25.99 11.69 -4.70
N ARG A 57 -26.93 11.95 -3.78
CA ARG A 57 -28.27 12.49 -4.11
C ARG A 57 -28.25 13.93 -4.62
N SER A 58 -27.24 14.72 -4.25
CA SER A 58 -27.08 16.10 -4.70
C SER A 58 -25.60 16.47 -4.77
N LEU A 59 -25.29 17.49 -5.57
CA LEU A 59 -23.93 18.04 -5.68
C LEU A 59 -23.40 18.55 -4.33
N SER A 60 -24.26 19.18 -3.52
CA SER A 60 -23.89 19.66 -2.18
C SER A 60 -23.49 18.53 -1.23
N HIS A 61 -24.16 17.37 -1.28
CA HIS A 61 -23.79 16.20 -0.50
C HIS A 61 -22.49 15.57 -1.01
N ALA A 62 -22.27 15.53 -2.33
CA ALA A 62 -21.02 15.04 -2.89
C ALA A 62 -19.83 15.90 -2.45
N GLN A 63 -19.95 17.24 -2.55
CA GLN A 63 -18.91 18.18 -2.12
C GLN A 63 -18.63 18.09 -0.60
N GLY A 64 -19.70 18.06 0.22
CA GLY A 64 -19.57 17.90 1.67
C GLY A 64 -18.91 16.56 2.06
N GLY A 65 -19.28 15.48 1.36
CA GLY A 65 -18.67 14.15 1.54
C GLY A 65 -17.19 14.14 1.16
N CYS A 66 -16.81 14.77 0.05
CA CYS A 66 -15.41 14.91 -0.36
C CYS A 66 -14.58 15.69 0.66
N LEU A 67 -15.13 16.79 1.22
CA LEU A 67 -14.46 17.58 2.24
C LEU A 67 -14.28 16.79 3.54
N LEU A 68 -15.31 16.06 3.96
CA LEU A 68 -15.20 15.20 5.14
C LEU A 68 -14.17 14.08 4.92
N ALA A 69 -14.17 13.44 3.75
CA ALA A 69 -13.23 12.38 3.41
C ALA A 69 -11.78 12.88 3.42
N SER A 70 -11.50 14.09 2.92
CA SER A 70 -10.15 14.65 2.94
C SER A 70 -9.67 14.96 4.36
N VAL A 71 -10.55 15.47 5.24
CA VAL A 71 -10.23 15.71 6.66
C VAL A 71 -9.95 14.41 7.41
N VAL A 72 -10.79 13.38 7.21
CA VAL A 72 -10.58 12.07 7.82
C VAL A 72 -9.28 11.44 7.33
N LYS A 73 -9.00 11.50 6.02
CA LYS A 73 -7.76 10.95 5.44
C LYS A 73 -6.51 11.69 5.89
N SER A 74 -6.59 13.01 6.09
CA SER A 74 -5.50 13.80 6.68
C SER A 74 -5.19 13.34 8.12
N THR A 75 -6.22 13.00 8.89
CA THR A 75 -6.03 12.47 10.25
C THR A 75 -5.33 11.10 10.25
N LEU A 76 -5.67 10.23 9.29
CA LEU A 76 -5.04 8.91 9.15
C LEU A 76 -3.53 8.99 8.93
N LEU A 77 -3.03 10.03 8.26
CA LEU A 77 -1.58 10.25 8.11
C LEU A 77 -0.87 10.23 9.47
N TYR A 78 -1.39 10.96 10.45
CA TYR A 78 -0.80 11.01 11.79
C TYR A 78 -0.89 9.65 12.51
N VAL A 79 -2.01 8.95 12.34
CA VAL A 79 -2.26 7.64 12.96
C VAL A 79 -1.30 6.57 12.42
N PHE A 80 -0.89 6.63 11.15
CA PHE A 80 0.02 5.64 10.58
C PHE A 80 1.50 6.04 10.64
N VAL A 81 1.83 7.32 10.48
CA VAL A 81 3.22 7.79 10.50
C VAL A 81 3.82 7.70 11.90
N MET A 82 3.06 8.09 12.94
CA MET A 82 3.58 8.12 14.32
C MET A 82 3.99 6.72 14.81
N PRO A 83 3.17 5.66 14.67
CA PRO A 83 3.58 4.29 15.03
C PRO A 83 4.78 3.79 14.23
N GLY A 84 4.89 4.14 12.94
CA GLY A 84 6.04 3.74 12.11
C GLY A 84 7.36 4.31 12.64
N MET A 85 7.35 5.60 13.01
CA MET A 85 8.52 6.26 13.61
C MET A 85 8.85 5.71 15.00
N ILE A 86 7.85 5.42 15.83
CA ILE A 86 8.04 4.79 17.14
C ILE A 86 8.61 3.37 16.98
N ALA A 87 8.12 2.60 16.02
CA ALA A 87 8.56 1.23 15.77
C ALA A 87 10.03 1.18 15.32
N ARG A 88 10.49 2.14 14.52
CA ARG A 88 11.92 2.29 14.13
C ARG A 88 12.85 2.47 15.34
N VAL A 89 12.39 3.17 16.38
CA VAL A 89 13.18 3.41 17.61
C VAL A 89 13.12 2.19 18.55
N LEU A 90 11.96 1.53 18.63
CA LEU A 90 11.75 0.43 19.59
C LEU A 90 12.29 -0.92 19.10
N TYR A 91 12.31 -1.15 17.79
CA TYR A 91 12.77 -2.41 17.17
C TYR A 91 13.77 -2.16 16.03
N PRO A 92 14.96 -1.62 16.33
CA PRO A 92 15.97 -1.29 15.32
C PRO A 92 16.48 -2.53 14.59
N ASP A 93 16.61 -3.66 15.29
CA ASP A 93 17.15 -4.92 14.73
C ASP A 93 16.23 -5.59 13.71
N ILE A 94 14.93 -5.24 13.73
CA ILE A 94 13.92 -5.82 12.84
C ILE A 94 13.53 -4.80 11.76
N ILE A 95 13.34 -3.52 12.10
CA ILE A 95 12.76 -2.52 11.20
C ILE A 95 13.80 -1.58 10.60
N ALA A 96 14.90 -1.31 11.33
CA ALA A 96 15.96 -0.39 10.93
C ALA A 96 17.30 -1.11 10.72
N CYS A 97 17.27 -2.33 10.16
CA CYS A 97 18.49 -3.12 10.04
C CYS A 97 19.57 -2.34 9.30
N ALA A 98 20.77 -2.27 9.88
CA ALA A 98 21.89 -1.56 9.30
C ALA A 98 22.55 -2.32 8.12
N SER A 99 22.25 -3.61 7.94
CA SER A 99 22.79 -4.45 6.86
C SER A 99 21.70 -5.28 6.17
N GLU A 100 21.83 -5.43 4.84
CA GLU A 100 20.90 -6.18 3.99
C GLU A 100 20.74 -7.64 4.43
N GLU A 101 21.83 -8.29 4.86
CA GLU A 101 21.82 -9.67 5.35
C GLU A 101 21.08 -9.85 6.69
N ALA A 102 21.06 -8.82 7.54
CA ALA A 102 20.33 -8.85 8.80
C ALA A 102 18.82 -8.72 8.56
N CYS A 103 18.41 -7.87 7.60
CA CYS A 103 17.01 -7.71 7.23
C CYS A 103 16.45 -8.94 6.46
N GLU A 104 17.26 -9.58 5.60
CA GLU A 104 16.86 -10.86 4.96
C GLU A 104 16.60 -11.96 6.00
N LYS A 105 17.42 -12.04 7.06
CA LYS A 105 17.19 -13.00 8.16
C LYS A 105 16.00 -12.66 9.04
N ALA A 106 15.68 -11.38 9.21
CA ALA A 106 14.62 -10.93 10.09
C ALA A 106 13.22 -10.99 9.44
N CYS A 107 13.11 -10.66 8.15
CA CYS A 107 11.82 -10.56 7.46
C CYS A 107 11.78 -11.18 6.05
N GLY A 108 12.86 -11.79 5.56
CA GLY A 108 12.90 -12.40 4.23
C GLY A 108 12.99 -11.39 3.08
N GLU A 109 13.24 -10.12 3.38
CA GLU A 109 13.27 -9.02 2.40
C GLU A 109 14.56 -8.21 2.59
N ARG A 110 15.33 -8.03 1.49
CA ARG A 110 16.62 -7.31 1.52
C ARG A 110 16.46 -5.80 1.60
N SER A 111 15.34 -5.27 1.12
CA SER A 111 15.07 -3.84 1.02
C SER A 111 14.59 -3.18 2.32
N GLY A 112 14.26 -3.98 3.35
CA GLY A 112 13.95 -3.52 4.70
C GLY A 112 12.52 -3.84 5.16
N CYS A 113 12.34 -4.08 6.46
CA CYS A 113 11.09 -4.61 7.02
C CYS A 113 10.08 -3.50 7.42
N SER A 114 9.91 -2.46 6.60
CA SER A 114 9.05 -1.31 6.96
C SER A 114 7.55 -1.65 6.96
N ASP A 115 7.10 -2.56 6.09
CA ASP A 115 5.68 -2.92 5.95
C ASP A 115 5.11 -3.68 7.17
N VAL A 116 5.98 -4.38 7.91
CA VAL A 116 5.59 -5.13 9.11
C VAL A 116 5.66 -4.30 10.40
N ALA A 117 6.10 -3.04 10.31
CA ALA A 117 6.33 -2.18 11.47
C ALA A 117 5.06 -1.94 12.30
N PHE A 118 3.95 -1.60 11.64
CA PHE A 118 2.68 -1.30 12.32
C PHE A 118 2.03 -2.56 12.93
N PRO A 119 1.89 -3.69 12.20
CA PRO A 119 1.41 -4.94 12.79
C PRO A 119 2.28 -5.44 13.95
N LEU A 120 3.61 -5.32 13.85
CA LEU A 120 4.52 -5.75 14.92
C LEU A 120 4.30 -4.95 16.20
N LEU A 121 4.13 -3.63 16.09
CA LEU A 121 3.85 -2.77 17.24
C LEU A 121 2.52 -3.13 17.89
N VAL A 122 1.48 -3.35 17.08
CA VAL A 122 0.16 -3.78 17.56
C VAL A 122 0.24 -5.11 18.31
N MET A 123 0.97 -6.08 17.79
CA MET A 123 1.07 -7.41 18.42
C MET A 123 1.90 -7.40 19.70
N ARG A 124 2.90 -6.51 19.82
CA ARG A 124 3.84 -6.47 20.96
C ARG A 124 3.41 -5.53 22.09
N LEU A 125 2.73 -4.41 21.80
CA LEU A 125 2.41 -3.40 22.82
C LEU A 125 0.97 -3.49 23.35
N LEU A 126 0.02 -4.05 22.58
CA LEU A 126 -1.38 -4.05 23.01
C LEU A 126 -1.71 -5.22 23.94
N PRO A 127 -2.54 -4.97 24.97
CA PRO A 127 -3.02 -6.00 25.87
C PRO A 127 -3.92 -7.01 25.17
N GLU A 128 -4.09 -8.16 25.81
CA GLU A 128 -4.99 -9.22 25.36
C GLU A 128 -6.43 -8.68 25.28
N GLY A 129 -7.16 -9.04 24.23
CA GLY A 129 -8.45 -8.43 23.89
C GLY A 129 -8.35 -7.36 22.78
N VAL A 130 -7.64 -6.25 23.04
CA VAL A 130 -7.50 -5.17 22.03
C VAL A 130 -6.68 -5.64 20.82
N ARG A 131 -5.72 -6.56 21.03
CA ARG A 131 -4.99 -7.23 19.96
C ARG A 131 -5.92 -7.93 18.97
N GLY A 132 -6.91 -8.68 19.47
CA GLY A 132 -7.90 -9.38 18.64
C GLY A 132 -8.81 -8.40 17.91
N LEU A 133 -9.22 -7.32 18.58
CA LEU A 133 -10.00 -6.25 17.95
C LEU A 133 -9.25 -5.61 16.79
N MET A 134 -7.96 -5.31 16.95
CA MET A 134 -7.15 -4.73 15.87
C MET A 134 -7.04 -5.67 14.67
N VAL A 135 -6.78 -6.96 14.89
CA VAL A 135 -6.74 -7.97 13.80
C VAL A 135 -8.09 -8.02 13.06
N ALA A 136 -9.21 -7.98 13.78
CA ALA A 136 -10.53 -7.92 13.17
C ALA A 136 -10.72 -6.64 12.33
N VAL A 137 -10.29 -5.48 12.82
CA VAL A 137 -10.34 -4.20 12.08
C VAL A 137 -9.49 -4.28 10.81
N PHE A 138 -8.29 -4.86 10.87
CA PHE A 138 -7.45 -5.04 9.68
C PHE A 138 -8.13 -5.93 8.63
N LEU A 139 -8.67 -7.07 9.04
CA LEU A 139 -9.39 -7.97 8.14
C LEU A 139 -10.60 -7.28 7.51
N ALA A 140 -11.37 -6.54 8.31
CA ALA A 140 -12.51 -5.76 7.82
C ALA A 140 -12.08 -4.66 6.82
N ALA A 141 -10.98 -3.96 7.09
CA ALA A 141 -10.45 -2.94 6.18
C ALA A 141 -9.97 -3.52 4.85
N ILE A 142 -9.33 -4.70 4.89
CA ILE A 142 -8.91 -5.43 3.68
C ILE A 142 -10.15 -5.87 2.90
N MET A 143 -11.14 -6.48 3.55
CA MET A 143 -12.40 -6.89 2.90
C MET A 143 -13.10 -5.70 2.24
N SER A 144 -13.23 -4.57 2.94
CA SER A 144 -13.85 -3.36 2.38
C SER A 144 -13.13 -2.83 1.13
N SER A 145 -11.81 -2.90 1.11
CA SER A 145 -10.99 -2.48 -0.04
C SER A 145 -11.18 -3.46 -1.20
N MET A 146 -11.14 -4.77 -0.93
CA MET A 146 -11.38 -5.82 -1.92
C MET A 146 -12.78 -5.72 -2.54
N ASP A 147 -13.82 -5.54 -1.72
CA ASP A 147 -15.20 -5.40 -2.16
C ASP A 147 -15.37 -4.21 -3.11
N SER A 148 -14.70 -3.09 -2.80
CA SER A 148 -14.74 -1.89 -3.64
C SER A 148 -14.09 -2.12 -5.01
N ILE A 149 -12.95 -2.83 -5.05
CA ILE A 149 -12.24 -3.17 -6.30
C ILE A 149 -13.08 -4.14 -7.15
N ILE A 150 -13.70 -5.14 -6.51
CA ILE A 150 -14.55 -6.11 -7.21
C ILE A 150 -15.78 -5.41 -7.81
N SER A 151 -16.42 -4.50 -7.07
CA SER A 151 -17.58 -3.75 -7.52
C SER A 151 -17.25 -2.80 -8.68
N SER A 152 -16.13 -2.07 -8.59
CA SER A 152 -15.70 -1.17 -9.67
C SER A 152 -15.32 -1.95 -10.94
N THR A 153 -14.57 -3.04 -10.79
CA THR A 153 -14.19 -3.95 -11.88
C THR A 153 -15.42 -4.57 -12.57
N SER A 154 -16.39 -5.05 -11.79
CA SER A 154 -17.66 -5.55 -12.32
C SER A 154 -18.36 -4.48 -13.16
N THR A 155 -18.35 -3.23 -12.70
CA THR A 155 -18.97 -2.13 -13.44
C THR A 155 -18.25 -1.86 -14.76
N LEU A 156 -16.91 -1.74 -14.73
CA LEU A 156 -16.08 -1.56 -15.93
C LEU A 156 -16.34 -2.68 -16.95
N PHE A 157 -16.32 -3.94 -16.50
CA PHE A 157 -16.56 -5.07 -17.40
C PHE A 157 -17.97 -5.03 -18.02
N THR A 158 -19.00 -4.69 -17.23
CA THR A 158 -20.38 -4.65 -17.73
C THR A 158 -20.64 -3.49 -18.70
N LEU A 159 -20.09 -2.31 -18.44
CA LEU A 159 -20.34 -1.11 -19.23
C LEU A 159 -19.39 -1.01 -20.44
N ASP A 160 -18.11 -1.36 -20.26
CA ASP A 160 -17.09 -1.15 -21.29
C ASP A 160 -16.94 -2.35 -22.23
N VAL A 161 -17.17 -3.58 -21.74
CA VAL A 161 -17.05 -4.79 -22.55
C VAL A 161 -18.42 -5.31 -22.99
N TRP A 162 -19.33 -5.52 -22.04
CA TRP A 162 -20.57 -6.24 -22.34
C TRP A 162 -21.63 -5.41 -23.06
N GLN A 163 -21.86 -4.15 -22.65
CA GLN A 163 -22.86 -3.27 -23.28
C GLN A 163 -22.60 -3.03 -24.79
N PRO A 164 -21.36 -2.75 -25.24
CA PRO A 164 -21.05 -2.60 -26.66
C PRO A 164 -21.28 -3.88 -27.46
N ILE A 165 -20.89 -5.04 -26.92
CA ILE A 165 -21.10 -6.35 -27.57
C ILE A 165 -22.59 -6.62 -27.80
N ARG A 166 -23.45 -6.26 -26.84
CA ARG A 166 -24.90 -6.46 -26.93
C ARG A 166 -25.66 -5.31 -27.61
N ARG A 167 -24.96 -4.34 -28.21
CA ARG A 167 -25.55 -3.14 -28.86
C ARG A 167 -26.59 -2.43 -27.98
N GLY A 168 -26.34 -2.34 -26.67
CA GLY A 168 -27.22 -1.63 -25.72
C GLY A 168 -28.55 -2.32 -25.35
N LYS A 169 -28.81 -3.57 -25.76
CA LYS A 169 -30.03 -4.33 -25.40
C LYS A 169 -29.84 -5.31 -24.23
N ALA A 170 -28.97 -5.00 -23.28
CA ALA A 170 -28.71 -5.89 -22.14
C ALA A 170 -29.81 -5.78 -21.08
N SER A 171 -30.30 -6.91 -20.58
CA SER A 171 -31.24 -6.94 -19.44
C SER A 171 -30.51 -6.71 -18.12
N THR A 172 -31.15 -6.09 -17.13
CA THR A 172 -30.57 -5.86 -15.79
C THR A 172 -30.09 -7.16 -15.13
N LYS A 173 -30.84 -8.26 -15.28
CA LYS A 173 -30.44 -9.57 -14.72
C LYS A 173 -29.18 -10.13 -15.36
N GLU A 174 -29.06 -9.94 -16.67
CA GLU A 174 -27.88 -10.39 -17.43
C GLU A 174 -26.65 -9.57 -17.07
N LEU A 175 -26.80 -8.25 -16.91
CA LEU A 175 -25.71 -7.36 -16.51
C LEU A 175 -25.15 -7.74 -15.13
N LEU A 176 -26.00 -8.12 -14.18
CA LEU A 176 -25.59 -8.57 -12.86
C LEU A 176 -24.83 -9.91 -12.90
N ILE A 177 -25.29 -10.87 -13.70
CA ILE A 177 -24.62 -12.17 -13.84
C ILE A 177 -23.25 -11.99 -14.50
N VAL A 178 -23.19 -11.22 -15.59
CA VAL A 178 -21.96 -10.96 -16.32
C VAL A 178 -20.96 -10.16 -15.48
N GLY A 179 -21.42 -9.21 -14.67
CA GLY A 179 -20.58 -8.48 -13.74
C GLY A 179 -19.92 -9.39 -12.68
N LYS A 180 -20.70 -10.31 -12.09
CA LYS A 180 -20.19 -11.28 -11.11
C LYS A 180 -19.20 -12.27 -11.72
N VAL A 181 -19.51 -12.79 -12.91
CA VAL A 181 -18.63 -13.71 -13.64
C VAL A 181 -17.35 -13.01 -14.08
N GLY A 182 -17.46 -11.80 -14.65
CA GLY A 182 -16.33 -10.99 -15.08
C GLY A 182 -15.38 -10.65 -13.93
N ALA A 183 -15.92 -10.22 -12.79
CA ALA A 183 -15.11 -9.97 -11.60
C ALA A 183 -14.41 -11.25 -11.10
N GLY A 184 -15.09 -12.40 -11.11
CA GLY A 184 -14.49 -13.69 -10.77
C GLY A 184 -13.33 -14.08 -11.69
N ILE A 185 -13.46 -13.84 -13.01
CA ILE A 185 -12.41 -14.10 -13.98
C ILE A 185 -11.19 -13.20 -13.72
N VAL A 186 -11.39 -11.90 -13.47
CA VAL A 186 -10.28 -10.97 -13.19
C VAL A 186 -9.53 -11.36 -11.91
N VAL A 187 -10.25 -11.77 -10.86
CA VAL A 187 -9.63 -12.26 -9.61
C VAL A 187 -8.83 -13.55 -9.88
N ALA A 188 -9.39 -14.49 -10.64
CA ALA A 188 -8.68 -15.73 -10.99
C ALA A 188 -7.40 -15.46 -11.79
N LEU A 189 -7.45 -14.55 -12.77
CA LEU A 189 -6.27 -14.13 -13.53
C LEU A 189 -5.24 -13.43 -12.64
N SER A 190 -5.67 -12.63 -11.67
CA SER A 190 -4.79 -11.96 -10.72
C SER A 190 -4.02 -12.96 -9.85
N VAL A 191 -4.71 -13.99 -9.33
CA VAL A 191 -4.07 -15.06 -8.56
C VAL A 191 -3.10 -15.87 -9.42
N LEU A 192 -3.47 -16.15 -10.68
CA LEU A 192 -2.60 -16.85 -11.62
C LEU A 192 -1.33 -16.05 -11.97
N TRP A 193 -1.41 -14.72 -11.94
CA TRP A 193 -0.29 -13.83 -12.27
C TRP A 193 0.69 -13.60 -11.09
N MET A 194 0.26 -13.84 -9.85
CA MET A 194 1.13 -13.72 -8.65
C MET A 194 2.43 -14.55 -8.71
N PRO A 195 2.44 -15.85 -9.09
CA PRO A 195 3.68 -16.61 -9.17
C PRO A 195 4.64 -16.07 -10.24
N LEU A 196 4.11 -15.50 -11.34
CA LEU A 196 4.93 -14.87 -12.37
C LEU A 196 5.64 -13.62 -11.83
N ILE A 197 4.93 -12.80 -11.06
CA ILE A 197 5.52 -11.63 -10.38
C ILE A 197 6.60 -12.07 -9.38
N GLN A 198 6.37 -13.13 -8.61
CA GLN A 198 7.38 -13.65 -7.68
C GLN A 198 8.64 -14.16 -8.39
N ALA A 199 8.49 -14.80 -9.56
CA ALA A 199 9.62 -15.20 -10.38
C ALA A 199 10.44 -14.00 -10.90
N ILE A 200 9.80 -12.87 -11.17
CA ILE A 200 10.45 -11.62 -11.61
C ILE A 200 11.09 -10.87 -10.42
N ASN A 201 10.49 -10.96 -9.23
CA ASN A 201 10.94 -10.30 -8.01
C ASN A 201 12.28 -10.81 -7.46
N GLY A 202 12.71 -12.01 -7.83
CA GLY A 202 14.07 -12.50 -7.53
C GLY A 202 15.19 -11.58 -8.06
N GLY A 203 14.88 -10.59 -8.90
CA GLY A 203 15.81 -9.61 -9.46
C GLY A 203 15.64 -8.15 -8.99
N GLY A 204 14.82 -7.84 -7.98
CA GLY A 204 14.72 -6.48 -7.41
C GLY A 204 13.98 -5.41 -8.25
N GLY A 205 13.19 -5.83 -9.24
CA GLY A 205 12.56 -4.92 -10.22
C GLY A 205 11.47 -3.99 -9.68
N PHE A 206 10.80 -4.31 -8.57
CA PHE A 206 9.71 -3.49 -8.04
C PHE A 206 10.17 -2.17 -7.41
N TYR A 207 11.42 -2.08 -6.98
CA TYR A 207 11.97 -0.86 -6.37
C TYR A 207 12.01 0.33 -7.36
N TYR A 208 12.07 0.04 -8.66
CA TYR A 208 12.15 1.07 -9.71
C TYR A 208 10.80 1.54 -10.24
N ILE A 209 9.69 0.86 -9.92
CA ILE A 209 8.34 1.18 -10.45
C ILE A 209 7.57 2.16 -9.54
N GLN A 210 8.06 2.40 -8.31
CA GLN A 210 7.44 3.34 -7.36
C GLN A 210 8.05 4.76 -7.37
N ILE A 211 8.82 5.10 -8.43
CA ILE A 211 9.36 6.45 -8.65
C ILE A 211 8.59 7.14 -9.77
#